data_AF-A0A962MK51-F1
#
_entry.id   AF-A0A962MK51-F1
#
_cell.length_a   1.000
_cell.length_b   1.000
_cell.length_c   1.000
_cell.angle_alpha   90.00
_cell.angle_beta   90.00
_cell.angle_gamma   90.00
#
_symmetry.space_group_name_H-M   'P 1'
#
loop_
_entity.id
_entity.type
_entity.pdbx_description
1 polymer ?
#
loop_
_entity_poly.entity_id
_entity_poly.type
_entity_poly.pdbx_seq_one_letter_code
_entity_poly.pdbx_strand_id
1 'polypeptide(L)'
;MFPATCNPTESVFDAAYRCLQACAPEDKVQLTELSAKQWRDGLLSLASSGGPESIDEPGRPARPELVLPGNVPKRRLGTQAGL
;
A
#
# COMPACT_ATOMS: atom_id res chain seq x y z
N MET A 1 -20.15 32.91 -4.54
CA MET A 1 -19.41 31.97 -3.66
C MET A 1 -19.86 30.58 -4.06
N PHE A 2 -19.13 29.93 -4.97
CA PHE A 2 -19.53 28.62 -5.50
C PHE A 2 -19.05 27.52 -4.56
N PRO A 3 -19.91 26.59 -4.10
CA PRO A 3 -19.46 25.44 -3.35
C PRO A 3 -18.67 24.53 -4.30
N ALA A 4 -17.42 24.23 -3.97
CA ALA A 4 -16.66 23.18 -4.62
C ALA A 4 -17.28 21.85 -4.22
N THR A 5 -18.21 21.33 -5.04
CA THR A 5 -18.56 19.92 -5.01
C THR A 5 -17.37 19.17 -5.60
N CYS A 6 -16.35 18.89 -4.79
CA CYS A 6 -15.32 17.94 -5.16
C CYS A 6 -16.00 16.58 -5.22
N ASN A 7 -16.22 16.12 -6.46
CA ASN A 7 -16.61 14.75 -6.75
C ASN A 7 -15.69 13.80 -5.96
N PRO A 8 -16.16 12.73 -5.31
CA PRO A 8 -15.30 11.81 -4.58
C PRO A 8 -14.57 10.89 -5.56
N THR A 9 -13.74 11.48 -6.42
CA THR A 9 -12.68 10.73 -7.08
C THR A 9 -11.63 10.44 -6.03
N GLU A 10 -11.40 9.16 -5.78
CA GLU A 10 -10.41 8.71 -4.82
C GLU A 10 -9.04 9.35 -5.10
N SER A 11 -8.40 9.84 -4.04
CA SER A 11 -7.07 10.42 -4.14
C SER A 11 -6.00 9.33 -4.15
N VAL A 12 -4.90 9.57 -4.87
CA VAL A 12 -3.72 8.70 -4.83
C VAL A 12 -3.16 8.56 -3.41
N PHE A 13 -3.35 9.57 -2.56
CA PHE A 13 -2.95 9.53 -1.16
C PHE A 13 -3.79 8.53 -0.35
N ASP A 14 -5.10 8.47 -0.60
CA ASP A 14 -6.00 7.53 0.08
C ASP A 14 -5.70 6.09 -0.34
N ALA A 15 -5.49 5.88 -1.64
CA ALA A 15 -5.08 4.58 -2.18
C ALA A 15 -3.72 4.13 -1.62
N ALA A 16 -2.73 5.02 -1.58
CA ALA A 16 -1.41 4.75 -1.01
C ALA A 16 -1.50 4.44 0.49
N TYR A 17 -2.31 5.18 1.25
CA TYR A 17 -2.54 4.92 2.66
C TYR A 17 -3.11 3.52 2.90
N ARG A 18 -4.09 3.09 2.09
CA ARG A 18 -4.64 1.72 2.14
C ARG A 18 -3.57 0.65 1.86
N CYS A 19 -2.70 0.86 0.86
CA CYS A 19 -1.59 -0.05 0.58
C CYS A 19 -0.64 -0.19 1.79
N LEU A 20 -0.32 0.92 2.45
CA LEU A 20 0.57 0.93 3.60
C LEU A 20 -0.06 0.28 4.83
N GLN A 21 -1.36 0.50 5.05
CA GLN A 21 -2.16 -0.04 6.15
C GLN A 21 -2.49 -1.53 6.01
N ALA A 22 -2.38 -2.12 4.81
CA ALA A 22 -2.64 -3.54 4.62
C ALA A 22 -1.71 -4.40 5.49
N CYS A 23 -2.27 -5.37 6.21
CA CYS A 23 -1.52 -6.21 7.13
C CYS A 23 -0.92 -7.45 6.46
N ALA A 24 -1.67 -8.11 5.57
CA ALA A 24 -1.19 -9.29 4.86
C ALA A 24 -0.24 -8.90 3.70
N PRO A 25 0.86 -9.63 3.49
CA PRO A 25 1.78 -9.35 2.39
C PRO A 25 1.09 -9.42 1.01
N GLU A 26 0.19 -10.38 0.81
CA GLU A 26 -0.54 -10.58 -0.43
C GLU A 26 -1.45 -9.39 -0.72
N ASP A 27 -2.16 -8.89 0.30
CA ASP A 27 -3.02 -7.72 0.18
C ASP A 27 -2.20 -6.48 -0.20
N LYS A 28 -1.00 -6.31 0.37
CA LYS A 28 -0.10 -5.19 0.01
C LYS A 28 0.23 -5.23 -1.48
N VAL A 29 0.59 -6.40 -2.01
CA VAL A 29 0.92 -6.57 -3.44
C VAL A 29 -0.31 -6.25 -4.29
N GLN A 30 -1.45 -6.86 -4.00
CA GLN A 30 -2.69 -6.68 -4.77
C GLN A 30 -3.16 -5.22 -4.77
N LEU A 31 -3.18 -4.57 -3.62
CA LEU A 31 -3.60 -3.16 -3.50
C LEU A 31 -2.63 -2.23 -4.22
N THR A 32 -1.33 -2.49 -4.15
CA THR A 32 -0.32 -1.67 -4.83
C THR A 32 -0.43 -1.81 -6.34
N GLU A 33 -0.60 -3.02 -6.86
CA GLU A 33 -0.80 -3.28 -8.30
C GLU A 33 -2.08 -2.61 -8.82
N LEU A 34 -3.19 -2.74 -8.07
CA LEU A 34 -4.46 -2.10 -8.40
C LEU A 34 -4.33 -0.58 -8.41
N SER A 35 -3.74 0.00 -7.36
CA SER A 35 -3.55 1.46 -7.24
C SER A 35 -2.64 1.99 -8.35
N ALA A 36 -1.57 1.27 -8.68
CA ALA A 36 -0.68 1.62 -9.78
C ALA A 36 -1.37 1.54 -11.15
N LYS A 37 -2.29 0.58 -11.34
CA LYS A 37 -3.12 0.51 -12.55
C LYS A 37 -4.09 1.69 -12.62
N GLN A 38 -4.83 1.96 -11.55
CA GLN A 38 -5.79 3.07 -11.49
C GLN A 38 -5.12 4.43 -11.69
N TRP A 39 -3.93 4.63 -11.13
CA TRP A 39 -3.12 5.83 -11.37
C TRP A 39 -2.76 6.00 -12.85
N ARG A 40 -2.25 4.94 -13.50
CA ARG A 40 -1.91 4.97 -14.94
C ARG A 40 -3.13 5.19 -15.83
N ASP A 41 -4.28 4.67 -15.41
CA ASP A 41 -5.56 4.84 -16.11
C ASP A 41 -6.22 6.21 -15.84
N GLY A 42 -5.62 7.07 -15.01
CA GLY A 42 -6.16 8.40 -14.66
C GLY A 42 -7.40 8.36 -13.76
N LEU A 43 -7.62 7.25 -13.06
CA LEU A 43 -8.77 7.04 -12.18
C LEU A 43 -8.56 7.58 -10.76
N LEU A 44 -7.33 7.92 -10.40
CA LEU A 44 -6.96 8.51 -9.11
C LEU A 44 -6.60 9.98 -9.28
N SER A 45 -7.01 10.80 -8.32
CA SER A 45 -6.74 12.24 -8.31
C SER A 45 -5.53 12.58 -7.44
N LEU A 46 -4.85 13.70 -7.75
CA LEU A 46 -3.91 14.34 -6.82
C LEU A 46 -4.61 15.27 -5.82
N ALA A 47 -5.88 15.61 -6.05
CA ALA A 47 -6.64 16.43 -5.14
C ALA A 47 -7.10 15.58 -3.94
N SER A 48 -6.68 15.98 -2.73
CA SER A 48 -7.25 15.51 -1.47
C SER A 48 -7.84 16.71 -0.73
N SER A 49 -9.06 16.56 -0.20
CA SER A 49 -9.73 17.60 0.59
C SER A 49 -9.13 17.79 1.99
N GLY A 50 -8.40 16.80 2.51
CA GLY A 50 -7.87 16.77 3.88
C GLY A 50 -6.34 16.75 4.00
N GLY A 51 -5.62 16.76 2.87
CA GLY A 51 -4.21 16.36 2.85
C GLY A 51 -4.04 14.85 3.02
N PRO A 52 -2.82 14.31 2.90
CA PRO A 52 -2.55 12.91 3.17
C PRO A 52 -2.63 12.60 4.67
N GLU A 53 -3.20 11.46 5.01
CA GLU A 53 -3.14 10.91 6.37
C GLU A 53 -1.70 10.63 6.80
N SER A 54 -1.39 10.88 8.08
CA SER A 54 -0.09 10.55 8.66
C SER A 54 0.09 9.04 8.79
N ILE A 55 1.30 8.56 8.52
CA ILE A 55 1.66 7.14 8.62
C ILE A 55 2.42 6.94 9.93
N ASP A 56 1.72 6.58 11.00
CA ASP A 56 2.35 6.31 12.31
C ASP A 56 3.01 4.93 12.34
N GLU A 57 2.23 3.87 12.07
CA GLU A 57 2.76 2.51 11.90
C GLU A 57 2.16 1.87 10.63
N PRO A 58 2.98 1.27 9.75
CA PRO A 58 2.46 0.53 8.61
C PRO A 58 1.79 -0.76 9.07
N GLY A 59 0.82 -1.23 8.28
CA GLY A 59 0.17 -2.51 8.48
C GLY A 59 1.20 -3.64 8.48
N ARG A 60 1.09 -4.52 9.47
CA ARG A 60 1.98 -5.67 9.65
C ARG A 60 1.16 -6.92 9.98
N PRO A 61 1.59 -8.12 9.54
CA PRO A 61 0.90 -9.35 9.89
C PRO A 61 0.82 -9.52 11.41
N ALA A 62 -0.32 -10.01 11.91
CA ALA A 62 -0.52 -10.21 13.35
C ALA A 62 0.53 -11.17 13.95
N ARG A 63 0.99 -12.16 13.17
CA ARG A 63 2.08 -13.05 13.55
C ARG A 63 2.80 -13.56 12.31
N PRO A 64 4.13 -13.36 12.20
CA PRO A 64 4.93 -14.08 11.21
C PRO A 64 4.87 -15.58 11.47
N GLU A 65 4.91 -16.39 10.42
CA GLU A 65 5.05 -17.84 10.58
C GLU A 65 6.33 -18.15 11.37
N LEU A 66 6.19 -18.84 12.50
CA LEU A 66 7.32 -19.25 13.31
C LEU A 66 7.87 -20.57 12.77
N VAL A 67 9.03 -20.49 12.15
CA VAL A 67 9.79 -21.64 11.67
C VAL A 67 10.99 -21.90 12.58
N LEU A 68 11.50 -23.14 12.60
CA LEU A 68 12.74 -23.46 13.29
C LEU A 68 13.90 -22.60 12.74
N PRO A 69 14.92 -22.25 13.53
CA PRO A 69 16.04 -21.42 13.06
C PRO A 69 16.71 -21.94 11.77
N GLY A 70 16.83 -23.26 11.62
CA GLY A 70 17.37 -23.89 10.41
C GLY A 70 16.45 -23.85 9.19
N ASN A 71 15.17 -23.57 9.39
CA ASN A 71 14.12 -23.54 8.36
C ASN A 71 13.76 -22.11 7.92
N VAL A 72 14.37 -21.07 8.51
CA VAL A 72 14.23 -19.70 8.00
C VAL A 72 14.76 -19.68 6.55
N PRO A 73 13.93 -19.31 5.55
CA PRO A 73 14.35 -19.30 4.17
C PRO A 73 15.59 -18.42 3.99
N LYS A 74 16.69 -19.00 3.49
CA LYS A 74 17.95 -18.26 3.27
C LYS A 74 17.76 -17.28 2.13
N ARG A 75 17.95 -15.99 2.43
CA ARG A 75 17.95 -14.91 1.44
C ARG A 75 19.39 -14.44 1.25
N ARG A 76 20.10 -14.99 0.26
CA ARG A 76 21.47 -14.56 -0.05
C ARG A 76 21.39 -13.26 -0.86
N LEU A 77 22.20 -12.27 -0.47
CA LEU A 77 22.38 -11.05 -1.26
C LEU A 77 22.78 -11.42 -2.70
N GLY A 78 22.08 -10.83 -3.67
CA GLY A 78 22.30 -11.10 -5.10
C GLY A 78 21.52 -12.30 -5.67
N THR A 79 20.62 -12.91 -4.92
CA THR A 79 19.67 -13.93 -5.43
C THR A 79 18.26 -13.36 -5.50
N GLN A 80 17.37 -13.92 -6.33
CA GLN A 80 15.97 -13.48 -6.43
C GLN A 80 15.25 -13.43 -5.06
N ALA A 81 15.59 -14.33 -4.14
CA ALA A 81 15.02 -14.36 -2.80
C ALA A 81 15.61 -13.30 -1.85
N GLY A 82 16.74 -12.68 -2.20
CA GLY A 82 17.43 -11.64 -1.43
C GLY A 82 17.57 -10.31 -2.15
N LEU A 83 16.83 -10.11 -3.24
CA LEU A 83 16.56 -8.83 -3.91
C LEU A 83 15.17 -8.35 -3.44
#